data_AF-T1BUU6-F1
#
_entry.id   AF-T1BUU6-F1
#
_cell.length_a   1.000
_cell.length_b   1.000
_cell.length_c   1.000
_cell.angle_alpha   90.00
_cell.angle_beta   90.00
_cell.angle_gamma   90.00
#
_symmetry.space_group_name_H-M   'P 1'
#
loop_
_entity.id
_entity.type
_entity.pdbx_description
1 polymer ?
#
loop_
_entity_poly.entity_id
_entity_poly.type
_entity_poly.pdbx_seq_one_letter_code
_entity_poly.pdbx_strand_id
1 'polypeptide(L)'
;LGDEHRHWFRAKFFQQYRLFFRYHQPSKIIVYAWVNDEDTKRAYDRGDDAYRVFRRMLETGHPPSDWAALLTEAKKENTRLQKSVRRVARD
;
A
#
# COMPACT_ATOMS: atom_id res chain seq x y z
N LEU A 1 8.42 -9.55 -4.24
CA LEU A 1 7.04 -9.93 -4.61
C LEU A 1 7.04 -10.69 -5.94
N GLY A 2 8.07 -11.50 -6.21
CA GLY A 2 8.37 -11.94 -7.59
C GLY A 2 9.07 -10.84 -8.39
N ASP A 3 9.54 -11.20 -9.58
CA ASP A 3 10.33 -10.34 -10.46
C ASP A 3 9.50 -9.26 -11.15
N GLU A 4 8.24 -9.56 -11.45
CA GLU A 4 7.26 -8.64 -12.04
C GLU A 4 6.93 -7.42 -11.14
N HIS A 5 7.29 -7.49 -9.85
CA HIS A 5 6.89 -6.53 -8.83
C HIS A 5 8.08 -5.89 -8.10
N ARG A 6 9.23 -5.78 -8.80
CA ARG A 6 10.48 -5.19 -8.26
C ARG A 6 10.38 -3.72 -7.85
N HIS A 7 9.38 -2.99 -8.36
CA HIS A 7 9.15 -1.59 -8.02
C HIS A 7 8.46 -1.39 -6.66
N TRP A 8 8.02 -2.46 -6.00
CA TRP A 8 7.41 -2.41 -4.68
C TRP A 8 8.43 -2.67 -3.58
N PHE A 9 8.57 -1.68 -2.71
CA PHE A 9 9.40 -1.71 -1.52
C PHE A 9 8.56 -1.90 -0.27
N ARG A 10 9.23 -2.16 0.85
CA ARG A 10 8.56 -2.37 2.12
C ARG A 10 9.36 -1.85 3.30
N ALA A 11 8.68 -1.16 4.21
CA ALA A 11 9.20 -0.79 5.51
C ALA A 11 8.59 -1.66 6.62
N LYS A 12 9.38 -1.98 7.66
CA LYS A 12 8.94 -2.72 8.85
C LYS A 12 8.84 -1.73 10.02
N PHE A 13 7.75 -1.80 10.76
CA PHE A 13 7.56 -1.02 11.99
C PHE A 13 6.72 -1.81 13.01
N PHE A 14 6.85 -1.49 14.29
CA PHE A 14 6.31 -2.23 15.45
C PHE A 14 6.38 -3.76 15.32
N GLN A 15 7.49 -4.27 14.79
CA GLN A 15 7.82 -5.68 14.52
C GLN A 15 6.90 -6.42 13.52
N GLN A 16 5.59 -6.21 13.56
CA GLN A 16 4.60 -6.98 12.82
C GLN A 16 4.04 -6.23 11.60
N TYR A 17 4.02 -4.89 11.61
CA TYR A 17 3.49 -4.12 10.50
C TYR A 17 4.47 -3.95 9.35
N ARG A 18 3.91 -3.88 8.16
CA ARG A 18 4.53 -3.79 6.85
C ARG A 18 3.79 -2.72 6.05
N LEU A 19 4.50 -1.66 5.74
CA LEU A 19 4.07 -0.65 4.79
C LEU A 19 4.68 -1.01 3.43
N PHE A 20 3.84 -1.21 2.44
CA PHE A 20 4.25 -1.39 1.04
C PHE A 20 4.13 -0.06 0.29
N PHE A 21 5.18 0.28 -0.45
CA PHE A 21 5.29 1.57 -1.13
C PHE A 21 6.07 1.45 -2.43
N ARG A 22 5.88 2.42 -3.34
CA ARG A 22 6.65 2.57 -4.57
C ARG A 22 7.32 3.93 -4.60
N TYR A 23 8.61 3.95 -4.95
CA TYR A 23 9.34 5.17 -5.24
C TYR A 23 9.48 5.34 -6.75
N HIS A 24 9.17 6.53 -7.25
CA HIS A 24 9.42 6.91 -8.64
C HIS A 24 10.53 7.96 -8.68
N GLN A 25 11.69 7.52 -9.16
CA GLN A 25 12.92 8.32 -9.17
C GLN A 25 12.81 9.60 -10.00
N PRO A 26 12.27 9.60 -11.24
CA PRO A 26 12.22 10.82 -12.05
C PRO A 26 11.44 11.97 -11.39
N SER A 27 10.31 11.66 -10.74
CA SER A 27 9.48 12.68 -10.06
C SER A 27 9.83 12.85 -8.58
N LYS A 28 10.73 12.02 -8.03
CA LYS A 28 11.05 11.95 -6.60
C LYS A 28 9.81 11.80 -5.69
N ILE A 29 8.84 10.99 -6.12
CA ILE A 29 7.59 10.76 -5.37
C ILE A 29 7.62 9.37 -4.73
N ILE A 30 7.16 9.27 -3.48
CA ILE A 30 6.84 8.01 -2.82
C ILE A 30 5.32 7.88 -2.73
N VAL A 31 4.78 6.75 -3.20
CA VAL A 31 3.38 6.38 -3.00
C VAL A 31 3.30 5.30 -1.94
N TYR A 32 2.63 5.60 -0.84
CA TYR A 32 2.24 4.62 0.18
C TYR A 32 0.99 3.89 -0.29
N ALA A 33 1.10 2.60 -0.58
CA ALA A 33 0.02 1.87 -1.22
C ALA A 33 -0.82 1.06 -0.25
N TRP A 34 -0.19 0.41 0.73
CA TRP A 34 -0.93 -0.42 1.67
C TRP A 34 -0.14 -0.68 2.95
N VAL A 35 -0.86 -0.77 4.05
CA VAL A 35 -0.36 -1.19 5.36
C VAL A 35 -1.22 -2.35 5.82
N ASN A 36 -0.60 -3.40 6.34
CA ASN A 36 -1.35 -4.49 6.95
C ASN A 36 -2.00 -4.03 8.27
N ASP A 37 -3.16 -4.58 8.56
CA ASP A 37 -3.94 -4.35 9.78
C ASP A 37 -3.67 -5.44 10.83
N GLU A 38 -4.53 -5.48 11.86
CA GLU A 38 -4.42 -6.46 12.94
C GLU A 38 -4.74 -7.88 12.51
N ASP A 39 -5.66 -8.05 11.58
CA ASP A 39 -6.09 -9.34 11.05
C ASP A 39 -5.05 -9.95 10.11
N THR A 40 -4.17 -9.11 9.55
CA THR A 40 -3.05 -9.51 8.69
C THR A 40 -1.69 -9.39 9.40
N LYS A 41 -1.69 -9.37 10.75
CA LYS A 41 -0.47 -9.46 11.59
C LYS A 41 0.28 -10.76 11.33
N ARG A 42 1.60 -10.74 11.51
CA ARG A 42 2.48 -11.89 11.24
C ARG A 42 2.05 -13.16 11.98
N ALA A 43 1.42 -14.06 11.25
CA ALA A 43 1.62 -15.49 11.39
C ALA A 43 2.22 -15.97 10.07
N TYR A 44 3.54 -16.19 10.03
CA TYR A 44 4.18 -16.77 8.84
C TYR A 44 3.47 -18.06 8.44
N ASP A 45 3.28 -18.24 7.14
CA ASP A 45 2.57 -19.37 6.53
C ASP A 45 1.04 -19.44 6.69
N ARG A 46 0.39 -18.43 7.28
CA ARG A 46 -1.07 -18.30 7.15
C ARG A 46 -1.47 -17.60 5.85
N GLY A 47 -2.61 -17.97 5.29
CA GLY A 47 -3.08 -17.48 3.98
C GLY A 47 -3.30 -15.95 3.93
N ASP A 48 -3.33 -15.31 5.09
CA ASP A 48 -3.59 -13.89 5.37
C ASP A 48 -2.32 -13.09 5.66
N ASP A 49 -1.11 -13.66 5.55
CA ASP A 49 0.10 -12.89 5.80
C ASP A 49 0.23 -11.71 4.83
N ALA A 50 0.82 -10.61 5.31
CA ALA A 50 0.90 -9.34 4.58
C ALA A 50 1.50 -9.46 3.15
N TYR A 51 2.37 -10.43 2.87
CA TYR A 51 2.89 -10.63 1.52
C TYR A 51 1.89 -11.32 0.60
N ARG A 52 1.15 -12.32 1.11
CA ARG A 52 0.12 -13.03 0.33
C ARG A 52 -1.03 -12.09 0.00
N VAL A 53 -1.46 -11.30 0.98
CA VAL A 53 -2.50 -10.27 0.77
C VAL A 53 -2.04 -9.26 -0.26
N PHE A 54 -0.85 -8.66 -0.08
CA PHE A 54 -0.37 -7.66 -1.02
C PHE A 54 -0.08 -8.24 -2.42
N ARG A 55 0.36 -9.50 -2.53
CA ARG A 55 0.50 -10.17 -3.84
C ARG A 55 -0.85 -10.32 -4.52
N ARG A 56 -1.87 -10.83 -3.82
CA ARG A 56 -3.22 -10.98 -4.36
C ARG A 56 -3.80 -9.64 -4.82
N MET A 57 -3.55 -8.60 -4.04
CA MET A 57 -3.88 -7.22 -4.39
C MET A 57 -3.25 -6.78 -5.73
N LEU A 58 -1.97 -7.08 -5.95
CA LEU A 58 -1.31 -6.79 -7.23
C LEU A 58 -1.89 -7.62 -8.39
N GLU A 59 -2.19 -8.90 -8.15
CA GLU A 59 -2.82 -9.80 -9.14
C GLU A 59 -4.21 -9.31 -9.56
N THR A 60 -4.95 -8.64 -8.66
CA THR A 60 -6.26 -8.03 -8.97
C THR A 60 -6.16 -6.59 -9.47
N GLY A 61 -4.95 -6.04 -9.66
CA GLY A 61 -4.73 -4.70 -10.19
C GLY A 61 -4.92 -3.56 -9.19
N HIS A 62 -4.95 -3.86 -7.89
CA HIS A 62 -5.16 -2.89 -6.82
C HIS A 62 -4.10 -3.05 -5.72
N PRO A 63 -3.00 -2.26 -5.73
CA PRO A 63 -2.81 -1.02 -6.47
C PRO A 63 -2.43 -1.21 -7.96
N PRO A 64 -2.68 -0.20 -8.83
CA PRO A 64 -2.28 -0.26 -10.24
C PRO A 64 -0.77 -0.41 -10.42
N SER A 65 -0.36 -1.19 -11.43
CA SER A 65 1.06 -1.39 -11.77
C SER A 65 1.64 -0.24 -12.60
N ASP A 66 0.84 0.39 -13.47
CA ASP A 66 1.28 1.58 -14.21
C ASP A 66 1.48 2.78 -13.26
N TRP A 67 2.53 3.58 -13.50
CA TRP A 67 2.87 4.70 -12.62
C TRP A 67 1.84 5.83 -12.67
N ALA A 68 1.36 6.20 -13.86
CA ALA A 68 0.40 7.29 -14.01
C ALA A 68 -0.96 6.92 -13.39
N ALA A 69 -1.40 5.68 -13.60
CA ALA A 69 -2.59 5.13 -12.95
C ALA A 69 -2.44 5.09 -11.42
N LEU A 70 -1.30 4.61 -10.91
CA LEU A 70 -1.03 4.57 -9.47
C LEU A 70 -1.05 5.95 -8.83
N LEU A 71 -0.41 6.94 -9.46
CA LEU A 71 -0.37 8.30 -8.94
C LEU A 71 -1.76 8.96 -8.95
N THR A 72 -2.57 8.67 -9.96
CA THR A 72 -3.96 9.14 -10.04
C THR A 72 -4.80 8.56 -8.91
N GLU A 73 -4.71 7.24 -8.68
CA GLU A 73 -5.42 6.57 -7.59
C GLU A 73 -4.96 7.10 -6.21
N ALA A 74 -3.65 7.27 -6.01
CA ALA A 74 -3.11 7.82 -4.77
C ALA A 74 -3.62 9.24 -4.46
N LYS A 75 -3.73 10.11 -5.47
CA LYS A 75 -4.29 11.46 -5.30
C LYS A 75 -5.77 11.43 -4.92
N LYS A 76 -6.53 10.52 -5.52
CA LYS A 76 -7.96 10.31 -5.22
C LYS A 76 -8.14 9.84 -3.78
N GLU A 77 -7.40 8.81 -3.35
CA GLU A 77 -7.48 8.31 -1.98
C GLU A 77 -6.98 9.33 -0.95
N ASN A 78 -5.93 10.11 -1.25
CA ASN A 78 -5.49 11.20 -0.39
C ASN A 78 -6.60 12.27 -0.20
N THR A 79 -7.32 12.61 -1.27
CA THR A 79 -8.47 13.54 -1.20
C THR A 79 -9.58 12.96 -0.32
N ARG A 80 -9.89 11.67 -0.46
CA ARG A 80 -10.87 10.97 0.38
C ARG A 80 -10.45 10.98 1.85
N LEU A 81 -9.19 10.66 2.14
CA LEU A 81 -8.64 10.66 3.50
C LEU A 81 -8.74 12.04 4.15
N GLN A 82 -8.35 13.10 3.43
CA GLN A 82 -8.47 14.47 3.91
C GLN A 82 -9.91 14.86 4.26
N LYS A 83 -10.89 14.41 3.45
CA LYS A 83 -12.32 14.63 3.74
C LYS A 83 -12.74 13.89 5.02
N SER A 84 -12.35 12.63 5.18
CA SER A 84 -12.65 11.84 6.38
C SER A 84 -12.05 12.46 7.65
N VAL A 85 -10.79 12.88 7.60
CA VAL A 85 -10.10 13.55 8.72
C VAL A 85 -10.80 14.85 9.10
N ARG A 86 -11.18 15.67 8.11
CA ARG A 86 -11.93 16.92 8.35
C ARG A 86 -13.30 16.70 8.95
N ARG A 87 -13.97 15.58 8.63
CA ARG A 87 -15.25 15.23 9.25
C ARG A 87 -15.06 14.91 10.73
N VAL A 88 -14.13 14.01 11.05
CA VAL A 88 -13.80 13.65 12.44
C VAL A 88 -13.37 14.85 13.27
N ALA A 89 -12.63 15.80 12.68
CA ALA A 89 -12.18 17.00 13.40
C ALA A 89 -13.28 18.06 13.65
N ARG A 90 -14.48 17.89 13.08
CA ARG A 90 -15.63 18.79 13.27
C ARG A 90 -16.67 18.22 14.26
N ASP A 91 -16.58 16.92 14.54
CA ASP A 91 -17.40 16.21 15.53
C ASP A 91 -16.72 16.26 16.90
#